data_AF-A0A7L9A8N7-F1
#
_entry.id   AF-A0A7L9A8N7-F1
#
_cell.length_a   1.000
_cell.length_b   1.000
_cell.length_c   1.000
_cell.angle_alpha   90.00
_cell.angle_beta   90.00
_cell.angle_gamma   90.00
#
_symmetry.space_group_name_H-M   'P 1'
#
loop_
_entity.id
_entity.type
_entity.pdbx_description
1 polymer ?
#
loop_
_entity_poly.entity_id
_entity_poly.type
_entity_poly.pdbx_seq_one_letter_code
_entity_poly.pdbx_strand_id
1 'polypeptide(L)'
;YGACCIDDFTAVALGVDLLVHYGHSCLIPIDQTSNIKVLYIFVDIKIDPSHFINTVKLNFPKNTHLAIVSTIQFVTTLHSVAKTLRSEQYTVTVPQCKPLSPGEILGCTAPKLDSDILIYLGDGRFHLESIMIANPSVPAYKYDPYDKK
;
A
#
# COMPACT_ATOMS: atom_id res chain seq x y z
N TYR A 1 10.74 -4.74 -9.29
CA TYR A 1 11.84 -5.02 -8.33
C TYR A 1 11.48 -4.35 -7.01
N GLY A 2 11.79 -4.98 -5.88
CA GLY A 2 11.42 -4.50 -4.54
C GLY A 2 12.19 -5.22 -3.44
N ALA A 3 11.74 -5.15 -2.19
CA ALA A 3 12.45 -5.75 -1.06
C ALA A 3 12.55 -7.29 -1.10
N CYS A 4 11.86 -7.97 -2.01
CA CYS A 4 12.05 -9.42 -2.25
C CYS A 4 13.36 -9.76 -3.00
N CYS A 5 14.07 -8.77 -3.53
CA CYS A 5 15.33 -8.92 -4.25
C CYS A 5 16.34 -7.89 -3.76
N ILE A 6 16.57 -7.84 -2.43
CA ILE A 6 17.68 -7.05 -1.90
C ILE A 6 19.00 -7.64 -2.39
N ASP A 7 19.92 -6.78 -2.83
CA ASP A 7 21.18 -7.19 -3.46
C ASP A 7 22.27 -7.45 -2.41
N ASP A 8 21.93 -8.26 -1.39
CA ASP A 8 22.79 -8.51 -0.23
C ASP A 8 24.01 -9.37 -0.60
N PHE A 9 23.84 -10.38 -1.45
CA PHE A 9 24.96 -11.22 -1.93
C PHE A 9 26.04 -10.41 -2.65
N THR A 10 25.65 -9.52 -3.57
CA THR A 10 26.60 -8.67 -4.30
C THR A 10 27.25 -7.67 -3.35
N ALA A 11 26.48 -7.07 -2.44
CA ALA A 11 27.02 -6.14 -1.45
C ALA A 11 28.08 -6.80 -0.56
N VAL A 12 27.85 -8.04 -0.10
CA VAL A 12 28.84 -8.82 0.66
C VAL A 12 30.08 -9.12 -0.19
N ALA A 13 29.89 -9.56 -1.44
CA ALA A 13 31.01 -9.87 -2.34
C ALA A 13 31.90 -8.65 -2.64
N LEU A 14 31.33 -7.45 -2.60
CA LEU A 14 32.04 -6.18 -2.79
C LEU A 14 32.63 -5.61 -1.49
N GLY A 15 32.46 -6.28 -0.35
CA GLY A 15 32.97 -5.83 0.95
C GLY A 15 32.22 -4.62 1.52
N VAL A 16 30.92 -4.48 1.23
CA VAL A 16 30.07 -3.39 1.74
C VAL A 16 29.71 -3.63 3.22
N ASP A 17 29.85 -2.59 4.05
CA ASP A 17 29.51 -2.66 5.48
C ASP A 17 28.02 -2.41 5.79
N LEU A 18 27.32 -1.67 4.93
CA LEU A 18 25.92 -1.26 5.08
C LEU A 18 25.23 -1.11 3.72
N LEU A 19 24.10 -1.78 3.54
CA LEU A 19 23.20 -1.61 2.40
C LEU A 19 22.03 -0.70 2.80
N VAL A 20 21.79 0.38 2.04
CA VAL A 20 20.65 1.29 2.28
C VAL A 20 19.59 1.06 1.20
N HIS A 21 18.42 0.55 1.59
CA HIS A 21 17.34 0.17 0.68
C HIS A 21 16.16 1.14 0.77
N TYR A 22 15.93 1.91 -0.28
CA TYR A 22 14.88 2.93 -0.31
C TYR A 22 13.54 2.41 -0.86
N GLY A 23 12.45 2.99 -0.36
CA GLY A 23 11.14 2.99 -1.01
C GLY A 23 10.31 1.72 -0.84
N HIS A 24 10.77 0.73 -0.09
CA HIS A 24 10.07 -0.54 0.10
C HIS A 24 9.96 -0.92 1.57
N SER A 25 8.89 -1.63 1.91
CA SER A 25 8.75 -2.28 3.22
C SER A 25 9.83 -3.31 3.47
N CYS A 26 10.19 -3.48 4.74
CA CYS A 26 11.11 -4.52 5.19
C CYS A 26 10.40 -5.89 5.09
N LEU A 27 10.44 -6.50 3.91
CA LEU A 27 9.84 -7.81 3.67
C LEU A 27 10.72 -8.97 4.16
N ILE A 28 12.03 -8.80 4.05
CA ILE A 28 13.00 -9.81 4.47
C ILE A 28 13.46 -9.48 5.89
N PRO A 29 13.30 -10.41 6.85
CA PRO A 29 13.83 -10.25 8.19
C PRO A 29 15.33 -9.96 8.16
N ILE A 30 15.80 -9.01 8.97
CA ILE A 30 17.20 -8.55 8.95
C ILE A 30 18.17 -9.69 9.33
N ASP A 31 17.72 -10.62 10.17
CA ASP A 31 18.44 -11.84 10.55
C ASP A 31 18.63 -12.85 9.40
N GLN A 32 17.92 -12.69 8.28
CA GLN A 32 18.06 -13.51 7.08
C GLN A 32 18.91 -12.86 5.99
N THR A 33 19.48 -11.68 6.24
CA THR A 33 20.43 -11.03 5.34
C THR A 33 21.81 -11.67 5.49
N SER A 34 22.58 -11.78 4.41
CA SER A 34 23.86 -12.51 4.33
C SER A 34 25.00 -11.91 5.17
N ASN A 35 24.80 -11.70 6.49
CA ASN A 35 25.71 -11.02 7.42
C ASN A 35 26.06 -9.57 7.06
N ILE A 36 25.21 -8.88 6.30
CA ILE A 36 25.36 -7.45 6.00
C ILE A 36 24.28 -6.63 6.73
N LYS A 37 24.64 -5.46 7.24
CA LYS A 37 23.66 -4.54 7.83
C LYS A 37 22.80 -3.95 6.72
N VAL A 38 21.47 -3.95 6.89
CA VAL A 38 20.54 -3.33 5.94
C VAL A 38 19.72 -2.26 6.64
N LEU A 39 19.72 -1.04 6.10
CA LEU A 39 18.90 0.07 6.54
C LEU A 39 17.79 0.34 5.51
N TYR A 40 16.55 0.11 5.92
CA TYR A 40 15.39 0.43 5.09
C TYR A 40 14.97 1.88 5.30
N ILE A 41 14.86 2.63 4.21
CA ILE A 41 14.37 4.01 4.21
C ILE A 41 13.00 4.04 3.54
N PHE A 42 11.97 4.22 4.37
CA PHE A 42 10.61 4.42 3.90
C PHE A 42 10.49 5.79 3.22
N VAL A 43 9.88 5.80 2.04
CA VAL A 43 9.57 7.03 1.31
C VAL A 43 8.08 7.26 1.40
N ASP A 44 7.68 8.38 2.01
CA ASP A 44 6.29 8.77 2.17
C ASP A 44 5.96 9.91 1.19
N ILE A 45 5.10 9.62 0.22
CA ILE A 45 4.69 10.59 -0.81
C ILE A 45 3.51 11.38 -0.28
N LYS A 46 3.70 12.70 -0.19
CA LYS A 46 2.65 13.63 0.24
C LYS A 46 1.71 13.92 -0.92
N ILE A 47 0.42 13.73 -0.66
CA ILE A 47 -0.67 14.03 -1.59
C ILE A 47 -1.69 14.90 -0.87
N ASP A 48 -2.71 15.37 -1.59
CA ASP A 48 -3.83 16.11 -1.02
C ASP A 48 -4.90 15.13 -0.48
N PRO A 49 -4.97 14.88 0.85
CA PRO A 49 -5.96 13.96 1.42
C PRO A 49 -7.39 14.50 1.30
N SER A 50 -7.56 15.83 1.31
CA SER A 50 -8.87 16.46 1.25
C SER A 50 -9.54 16.21 -0.10
N HIS A 51 -8.78 16.29 -1.18
CA HIS A 51 -9.28 15.91 -2.50
C HIS A 51 -9.76 14.45 -2.51
N PHE A 52 -8.93 13.51 -2.03
CA PHE A 52 -9.31 12.09 -2.02
C PHE A 52 -10.57 11.83 -1.18
N ILE A 53 -10.66 12.42 0.01
CA ILE A 53 -11.84 12.32 0.89
C ILE A 53 -13.09 12.85 0.17
N ASN A 54 -13.00 14.02 -0.48
CA ASN A 54 -14.13 14.61 -1.18
C ASN A 54 -14.56 13.78 -2.40
N THR A 55 -13.60 13.22 -3.14
CA THR A 55 -13.89 12.29 -4.24
C THR A 55 -14.64 11.05 -3.75
N VAL A 56 -14.22 10.45 -2.63
CA VAL A 56 -14.93 9.31 -2.04
C VAL A 56 -16.37 9.69 -1.67
N LYS A 57 -16.55 10.84 -1.01
CA LYS A 57 -17.89 11.31 -0.61
C LYS A 57 -18.82 11.61 -1.77
N LEU A 58 -18.28 12.13 -2.86
CA LEU A 58 -19.05 12.47 -4.05
C LEU A 58 -19.59 11.21 -4.76
N ASN A 59 -18.82 10.12 -4.73
CA ASN A 59 -19.10 8.92 -5.52
C ASN A 59 -19.78 7.80 -4.73
N PHE A 60 -19.61 7.74 -3.41
CA PHE A 60 -20.08 6.61 -2.60
C PHE A 60 -20.94 7.06 -1.42
N PRO A 61 -22.14 6.48 -1.26
CA PRO A 61 -22.99 6.74 -0.11
C PRO A 61 -22.40 6.13 1.16
N LYS A 62 -22.79 6.68 2.32
CA LYS A 62 -22.20 6.30 3.62
C LYS A 62 -22.47 4.84 4.04
N ASN A 63 -23.53 4.23 3.50
CA ASN A 63 -23.90 2.84 3.79
C ASN A 63 -23.07 1.83 2.99
N THR A 64 -22.21 2.27 2.06
CA THR A 64 -21.28 1.40 1.34
C THR A 64 -20.08 1.07 2.22
N HIS A 65 -19.76 -0.23 2.32
CA HIS A 65 -18.55 -0.70 2.98
C HIS A 65 -17.33 -0.59 2.06
N LEU A 66 -16.43 0.33 2.40
CA LEU A 66 -15.23 0.65 1.64
C LEU A 66 -14.04 -0.18 2.13
N ALA A 67 -13.39 -0.96 1.27
CA ALA A 67 -12.02 -1.40 1.49
C ALA A 67 -11.06 -0.44 0.80
N ILE A 68 -10.11 0.14 1.55
CA ILE A 68 -9.09 1.02 0.97
C ILE A 68 -7.69 0.44 1.14
N VAL A 69 -6.91 0.45 0.05
CA VAL A 69 -5.56 -0.12 -0.03
C VAL A 69 -4.64 0.79 -0.85
N SER A 70 -3.34 0.57 -0.75
CA SER A 70 -2.30 1.34 -1.44
C SER A 70 -0.96 0.59 -1.48
N THR A 71 0.07 1.20 -2.04
CA THR A 71 1.47 0.81 -1.85
C THR A 71 2.05 1.49 -0.62
N ILE A 72 3.21 1.02 -0.15
CA ILE A 72 3.89 1.56 1.05
C ILE A 72 4.10 3.08 0.99
N GLN A 73 4.22 3.66 -0.21
CA GLN A 73 4.50 5.07 -0.39
C GLN A 73 3.36 6.01 0.03
N PHE A 74 2.12 5.51 0.15
CA PHE A 74 0.97 6.34 0.51
C PHE A 74 0.20 5.85 1.76
N VAL A 75 0.68 4.80 2.46
CA VAL A 75 -0.06 4.21 3.59
C VAL A 75 -0.34 5.20 4.72
N THR A 76 0.57 6.15 4.95
CA THR A 76 0.36 7.23 5.93
C THR A 76 -0.89 8.04 5.59
N THR A 77 -1.02 8.47 4.34
CA THR A 77 -2.19 9.23 3.88
C THR A 77 -3.45 8.35 3.89
N LEU A 78 -3.34 7.10 3.46
CA LEU A 78 -4.43 6.12 3.48
C LEU A 78 -5.04 6.00 4.89
N HIS A 79 -4.20 5.90 5.93
CA HIS A 79 -4.67 5.79 7.32
C HIS A 79 -5.34 7.08 7.80
N SER A 80 -4.80 8.24 7.44
CA SER A 80 -5.42 9.54 7.75
C SER A 80 -6.80 9.69 7.11
N VAL A 81 -6.94 9.28 5.84
CA VAL A 81 -8.20 9.28 5.11
C VAL A 81 -9.20 8.29 5.71
N ALA A 82 -8.78 7.06 6.02
CA ALA A 82 -9.63 6.08 6.69
C ALA A 82 -10.18 6.61 8.02
N LYS A 83 -9.32 7.23 8.84
CA LYS A 83 -9.72 7.81 10.12
C LYS A 83 -10.76 8.92 9.93
N THR A 84 -10.56 9.79 8.95
CA THR A 84 -11.47 10.90 8.66
C THR A 84 -12.82 10.39 8.16
N LEU A 85 -12.83 9.48 7.17
CA LEU A 85 -14.06 8.87 6.65
C LEU A 85 -14.85 8.14 7.74
N ARG A 86 -14.19 7.38 8.62
CA ARG A 86 -14.84 6.74 9.77
C ARG A 86 -15.47 7.74 10.73
N SER A 87 -14.80 8.87 11.01
CA SER A 87 -15.38 9.95 11.83
C SER A 87 -16.62 10.58 11.20
N GLU A 88 -16.74 10.49 9.87
CA GLU A 88 -17.88 10.95 9.10
C GLU A 88 -18.93 9.87 8.82
N GLN A 89 -18.88 8.75 9.57
CA GLN A 89 -19.84 7.64 9.56
C GLN A 89 -19.78 6.75 8.31
N TYR A 90 -18.65 6.72 7.60
CA TYR A 90 -18.39 5.68 6.60
C TYR A 90 -17.90 4.39 7.26
N THR A 91 -18.33 3.25 6.73
CA THR A 91 -17.75 1.95 7.08
C THR A 91 -16.50 1.73 6.23
N VAL A 92 -15.31 1.81 6.82
CA VAL A 92 -14.03 1.67 6.11
C VAL A 92 -13.16 0.56 6.71
N THR A 93 -12.78 -0.42 5.90
CA THR A 93 -11.77 -1.44 6.21
C THR A 93 -10.43 -1.09 5.57
N VAL A 94 -9.36 -1.21 6.34
CA VAL A 94 -7.97 -1.12 5.88
C VAL A 94 -7.36 -2.51 6.12
N PRO A 95 -7.42 -3.42 5.13
CA PRO A 95 -7.07 -4.83 5.32
C PRO A 95 -5.54 -5.01 5.45
N GLN A 96 -5.09 -6.14 5.99
CA GLN A 96 -3.64 -6.41 6.16
C GLN A 96 -3.30 -7.86 5.81
N CYS A 97 -2.28 -8.04 4.97
CA CYS A 97 -1.57 -9.30 4.81
C CYS A 97 -0.23 -9.19 5.53
N LYS A 98 -0.05 -9.87 6.67
CA LYS A 98 1.26 -9.85 7.36
C LYS A 98 2.34 -10.47 6.44
N PRO A 99 3.57 -9.92 6.43
CA PRO A 99 4.10 -8.89 7.32
C PRO A 99 3.86 -7.43 6.86
N LEU A 100 3.09 -7.19 5.79
CA LEU A 100 2.85 -5.85 5.25
C LEU A 100 2.14 -4.94 6.24
N SER A 101 2.29 -3.63 6.03
CA SER A 101 1.56 -2.61 6.79
C SER A 101 0.05 -2.71 6.50
N PRO A 102 -0.84 -2.34 7.43
CA PRO A 102 -2.27 -2.27 7.12
C PRO A 102 -2.53 -1.37 5.91
N GLY A 103 -3.30 -1.87 4.95
CA GLY A 103 -3.63 -1.19 3.70
C GLY A 103 -2.57 -1.31 2.62
N GLU A 104 -1.39 -1.86 2.91
CA GLU A 104 -0.35 -2.10 1.91
C GLU A 104 -0.64 -3.39 1.12
N ILE A 105 -0.50 -3.30 -0.20
CA ILE A 105 -0.54 -4.45 -1.11
C ILE A 105 0.68 -4.45 -2.02
N LEU A 106 1.03 -5.65 -2.51
CA LEU A 106 2.10 -5.89 -3.48
C LEU A 106 1.52 -6.55 -4.73
N GLY A 107 2.25 -6.49 -5.84
CA GLY A 107 1.83 -7.21 -7.05
C GLY A 107 1.72 -8.72 -6.83
N CYS A 108 2.47 -9.27 -5.89
CA CYS A 108 2.46 -10.68 -5.51
C CYS A 108 1.64 -11.00 -4.26
N THR A 109 1.03 -10.02 -3.59
CA THR A 109 0.36 -10.25 -2.30
C THR A 109 -0.79 -9.28 -2.11
N ALA A 110 -2.01 -9.81 -2.03
CA ALA A 110 -3.23 -9.04 -1.80
C ALA A 110 -4.18 -9.80 -0.84
N PRO A 111 -4.92 -9.08 0.03
CA PRO A 111 -5.87 -9.69 0.95
C PRO A 111 -7.15 -10.12 0.24
N LYS A 112 -7.87 -11.07 0.84
CA LYS A 112 -9.29 -11.27 0.55
C LYS A 112 -10.12 -10.21 1.26
N LEU A 113 -11.12 -9.69 0.57
CA LEU A 113 -11.96 -8.60 1.03
C LEU A 113 -13.36 -9.11 1.38
N ASP A 114 -13.90 -8.54 2.43
CA ASP A 114 -15.32 -8.58 2.77
C ASP A 114 -15.77 -7.12 2.82
N SER A 115 -16.14 -6.59 1.65
CA SER A 115 -16.49 -5.18 1.44
C SER A 115 -17.26 -5.02 0.14
N ASP A 116 -18.14 -4.02 0.07
CA ASP A 116 -18.92 -3.73 -1.14
C ASP A 116 -18.04 -3.23 -2.28
N ILE A 117 -17.03 -2.41 -1.99
CA ILE A 117 -16.12 -1.88 -3.00
C ILE A 117 -14.68 -1.82 -2.50
N LEU A 118 -13.76 -1.83 -3.47
CA LEU A 118 -12.34 -1.63 -3.29
C LEU A 118 -11.92 -0.28 -3.88
N ILE A 119 -11.18 0.52 -3.12
CA ILE A 119 -10.51 1.74 -3.61
C ILE A 119 -9.00 1.59 -3.42
N TYR A 120 -8.26 1.58 -4.52
CA TYR A 120 -6.81 1.63 -4.53
C TYR A 120 -6.34 3.08 -4.66
N LEU A 121 -5.58 3.55 -3.68
CA LEU A 121 -4.87 4.83 -3.71
C LEU A 121 -3.50 4.61 -4.33
N GLY A 122 -3.23 5.19 -5.49
CA GLY A 122 -1.93 5.12 -6.13
C GLY A 122 -2.01 5.18 -7.64
N ASP A 123 -0.84 5.22 -8.27
CA ASP A 123 -0.68 5.17 -9.70
C ASP A 123 -0.51 3.72 -10.22
N GLY A 124 -0.38 3.60 -11.53
CA GLY A 124 -0.25 2.32 -12.21
C GLY A 124 -1.51 1.45 -12.12
N ARG A 125 -1.38 0.20 -12.59
CA ARG A 125 -2.46 -0.81 -12.55
C ARG A 125 -2.04 -2.14 -11.96
N PHE A 126 -0.76 -2.47 -11.95
CA PHE A 126 -0.27 -3.78 -11.55
C PHE A 126 -0.67 -4.22 -10.13
N HIS A 127 -0.55 -3.33 -9.14
CA HIS A 127 -0.97 -3.60 -7.77
C HIS A 127 -2.49 -3.75 -7.64
N LEU A 128 -3.24 -2.87 -8.32
CA LEU A 128 -4.70 -2.93 -8.39
C LEU A 128 -5.17 -4.25 -9.03
N GLU A 129 -4.56 -4.65 -10.14
CA GLU A 129 -4.87 -5.90 -10.83
C GLU A 129 -4.61 -7.12 -9.94
N SER A 130 -3.56 -7.11 -9.11
CA SER A 130 -3.28 -8.18 -8.14
C SER A 130 -4.44 -8.40 -7.16
N ILE A 131 -4.94 -7.32 -6.56
CA ILE A 131 -6.06 -7.43 -5.61
C ILE A 131 -7.40 -7.68 -6.31
N MET A 132 -7.58 -7.23 -7.55
CA MET A 132 -8.75 -7.57 -8.38
C MET A 132 -8.78 -9.08 -8.69
N ILE A 133 -7.63 -9.68 -9.02
CA ILE A 133 -7.54 -11.14 -9.24
C ILE A 133 -7.87 -11.90 -7.96
N ALA A 134 -7.43 -11.40 -6.80
CA ALA A 134 -7.75 -12.01 -5.51
C ALA A 134 -9.24 -11.84 -5.11
N ASN A 135 -9.92 -10.82 -5.65
CA ASN A 135 -11.29 -10.43 -5.31
C ASN A 135 -12.12 -10.10 -6.57
N PRO A 136 -12.34 -11.06 -7.48
CA PRO A 136 -12.86 -10.79 -8.83
C PRO A 136 -14.30 -10.27 -8.86
N SER A 137 -15.05 -10.44 -7.77
CA SER A 137 -16.45 -10.00 -7.63
C SER A 137 -16.60 -8.63 -6.97
N VAL A 138 -15.53 -8.03 -6.45
CA VAL A 138 -15.58 -6.74 -5.76
C VAL A 138 -15.30 -5.63 -6.78
N PRO A 139 -16.23 -4.68 -7.01
CA PRO A 139 -15.98 -3.49 -7.83
C PRO A 139 -14.76 -2.73 -7.33
N ALA A 140 -13.83 -2.44 -8.23
CA ALA A 140 -12.55 -1.84 -7.91
C ALA A 140 -12.37 -0.48 -8.59
N TYR A 141 -11.95 0.52 -7.82
CA TYR A 141 -11.74 1.88 -8.25
C TYR A 141 -10.30 2.30 -7.97
N LYS A 142 -9.69 3.05 -8.89
CA LYS A 142 -8.38 3.67 -8.69
C LYS A 142 -8.56 5.15 -8.42
N TYR A 143 -7.95 5.64 -7.36
CA TYR A 143 -7.68 7.06 -7.18
C TYR A 143 -6.19 7.32 -7.44
N ASP A 144 -5.90 8.02 -8.52
CA ASP A 144 -4.54 8.41 -8.89
C ASP A 144 -4.24 9.81 -8.32
N PRO A 145 -3.34 9.93 -7.33
CA PRO A 145 -3.11 11.20 -6.65
C PRO A 145 -2.43 12.26 -7.53
N TYR A 146 -1.86 11.88 -8.67
CA TYR A 146 -1.16 12.80 -9.57
C TYR A 146 -2.07 13.38 -10.64
N ASP A 147 -3.01 12.60 -11.15
CA ASP A 147 -3.89 13.03 -12.24
C ASP A 147 -5.02 13.96 -11.75
N LYS A 148 -5.44 13.87 -10.47
CA LYS A 148 -6.54 14.64 -9.84
C LYS A 148 -7.78 14.83 -10.75
N LYS A 149 -8.09 13.85 -11.59
CA LYS A 149 -9.25 13.83 -12.48
C LYS A 149 -10.44 13.13 -11.82
#